data_AF-A0A8C6Q6B0-F1
#
_entry.id   AF-A0A8C6Q6B0-F1
#
_cell.length_a   1.000
_cell.length_b   1.000
_cell.length_c   1.000
_cell.angle_alpha   90.00
_cell.angle_beta   90.00
_cell.angle_gamma   90.00
#
_symmetry.space_group_name_H-M   'P 1'
#
loop_
_entity.id
_entity.type
_entity.pdbx_description
1 polymer ?
#
loop_
_entity_poly.entity_id
_entity_poly.type
_entity_poly.pdbx_seq_one_letter_code
_entity_poly.pdbx_strand_id
1 'polypeptide(L)'
;MILSIIFSVLSLFLFFCQLFTLQKGGRFFLTGAFQILASLFVMSGAIIYTVMSPEWVPEKHNFGYSYILAWVAFPLALISGLIYVILRKRE
;
A
#
# COMPACT_ATOMS: atom_id res chain seq x y z
N MET A 1 4.87 -4.34 -8.63
CA MET A 1 4.69 -4.93 -7.29
C MET A 1 5.95 -4.86 -6.41
N ILE A 2 7.17 -4.99 -6.94
CA ILE A 2 8.39 -4.84 -6.10
C ILE A 2 8.48 -3.43 -5.49
N LEU A 3 8.24 -2.37 -6.28
CA LEU A 3 8.21 -1.00 -5.78
C LEU A 3 7.22 -0.78 -4.63
N SER A 4 6.01 -1.37 -4.69
CA SER A 4 5.04 -1.23 -3.61
C SER A 4 5.51 -1.88 -2.31
N ILE A 5 6.22 -3.00 -2.39
CA ILE A 5 6.80 -3.67 -1.22
C ILE A 5 7.90 -2.80 -0.62
N ILE A 6 8.82 -2.26 -1.43
CA ILE A 6 9.89 -1.38 -0.97
C ILE A 6 9.30 -0.16 -0.24
N PHE A 7 8.32 0.52 -0.83
CA PHE A 7 7.66 1.66 -0.20
C PHE A 7 6.89 1.28 1.07
N SER A 8 6.25 0.11 1.11
CA SER A 8 5.57 -0.38 2.31
C SER A 8 6.53 -0.69 3.45
N VAL A 9 7.69 -1.29 3.17
CA VAL A 9 8.73 -1.57 4.19
C VAL A 9 9.35 -0.26 4.68
N LEU A 10 9.62 0.67 3.77
CA LEU A 10 10.15 1.98 4.12
C LEU A 10 9.18 2.79 4.99
N SER A 11 7.88 2.76 4.65
CA SER A 11 6.81 3.33 5.47
C SER A 11 6.77 2.72 6.87
N LEU A 12 6.88 1.40 6.99
CA LEU A 12 6.92 0.71 8.28
C LEU A 12 8.16 1.11 9.09
N PHE A 13 9.33 1.22 8.47
CA PHE A 13 10.53 1.70 9.16
C PHE A 13 10.38 3.16 9.63
N LEU A 14 9.86 4.03 8.79
CA LEU A 14 9.57 5.42 9.13
C LEU A 14 8.53 5.53 10.25
N PHE A 15 7.54 4.64 10.28
CA PHE A 15 6.59 4.55 11.38
C PHE A 15 7.29 4.26 12.71
N PHE A 16 8.19 3.26 12.76
CA PHE A 16 8.97 2.97 13.96
C PHE A 16 9.88 4.13 14.36
N CYS A 17 10.60 4.74 13.41
CA CYS A 17 11.42 5.92 13.69
C CYS A 17 10.56 7.07 14.25
N GLN A 18 9.39 7.36 13.68
CA GLN A 18 8.48 8.38 14.19
C GLN A 18 7.90 8.00 15.56
N LEU A 19 7.71 6.73 15.86
CA LEU A 19 7.23 6.31 17.19
C LEU A 19 8.20 6.73 18.30
N PHE A 20 9.51 6.58 18.07
CA PHE A 20 10.56 6.86 19.05
C PHE A 20 11.10 8.30 18.99
N THR A 21 11.20 8.91 17.81
CA THR A 21 11.81 10.24 17.63
C THR A 21 10.82 11.40 17.74
N LEU A 22 9.51 11.17 17.54
CA LEU A 22 8.55 12.26 17.44
C LEU A 22 8.21 12.85 18.82
N GLN A 23 8.54 14.14 19.01
CA GLN A 23 8.11 14.92 20.17
C GLN A 23 6.57 15.00 20.24
N LYS A 24 6.04 15.16 21.47
CA LYS A 24 4.60 15.22 21.76
C LYS A 24 3.90 16.22 20.83
N GLY A 25 2.95 15.74 20.02
CA GLY A 25 2.15 16.57 19.10
C GLY A 25 2.41 16.44 17.59
N GLY A 26 3.44 15.68 17.16
CA GLY A 26 3.71 15.44 15.75
C GLY A 26 2.67 14.55 15.04
N ARG A 27 2.50 14.74 13.73
CA ARG A 27 1.60 13.95 12.86
C ARG A 27 2.41 12.96 12.03
N PHE A 28 1.90 11.74 11.84
CA PHE A 28 2.54 10.70 11.02
C PHE A 28 2.29 10.90 9.51
N PHE A 29 2.34 12.16 9.04
CA PHE A 29 1.98 12.51 7.66
C PHE A 29 2.91 11.85 6.64
N LEU A 30 4.21 11.80 6.93
CA LEU A 30 5.22 11.29 6.01
C LEU A 30 5.11 9.77 5.83
N THR A 31 4.89 9.01 6.90
CA THR A 31 4.60 7.56 6.85
C THR A 31 3.31 7.28 6.09
N GLY A 32 2.23 8.00 6.39
CA GLY A 32 0.95 7.84 5.69
C GLY A 32 1.06 8.10 4.18
N ALA A 33 1.81 9.13 3.77
CA ALA A 33 2.03 9.43 2.36
C ALA A 33 2.74 8.29 1.61
N PHE A 34 3.80 7.72 2.19
CA PHE A 34 4.49 6.57 1.59
C PHE A 34 3.62 5.31 1.55
N GLN A 35 2.77 5.09 2.56
CA GLN A 35 1.82 3.98 2.58
C GLN A 35 0.74 4.13 1.48
N ILE A 36 0.22 5.34 1.27
CA ILE A 36 -0.74 5.63 0.20
C ILE A 36 -0.08 5.43 -1.18
N LEU A 37 1.16 5.91 -1.37
CA LEU A 37 1.92 5.67 -2.60
C LEU A 37 2.13 4.16 -2.84
N ALA A 38 2.46 3.38 -1.80
CA ALA A 38 2.58 1.93 -1.92
C ALA A 38 1.27 1.29 -2.41
N SER A 39 0.11 1.73 -1.89
CA SER A 39 -1.21 1.22 -2.31
C SER A 39 -1.52 1.54 -3.78
N LEU A 40 -1.13 2.73 -4.27
CA LEU A 40 -1.29 3.10 -5.68
C LEU A 40 -0.46 2.19 -6.59
N PHE A 41 0.77 1.84 -6.20
CA PHE A 41 1.60 0.92 -6.97
C PHE A 41 1.06 -0.52 -6.99
N VAL A 42 0.37 -0.98 -5.93
CA VAL A 42 -0.34 -2.28 -5.94
C VAL A 42 -1.51 -2.24 -6.91
N MET A 43 -2.32 -1.18 -6.85
CA MET A 43 -3.47 -0.98 -7.73
C MET A 43 -3.05 -0.94 -9.21
N SER A 44 -2.04 -0.14 -9.56
CA SER A 44 -1.53 -0.08 -10.93
C SER A 44 -1.02 -1.44 -11.42
N GLY A 45 -0.36 -2.22 -10.55
CA GLY A 45 0.08 -3.58 -10.88
C GLY A 45 -1.08 -4.54 -11.16
N ALA A 46 -2.13 -4.50 -10.34
CA ALA A 46 -3.33 -5.32 -10.54
C ALA A 46 -4.10 -4.93 -11.81
N ILE A 47 -4.18 -3.63 -12.12
CA ILE A 47 -4.83 -3.13 -13.34
C ILE A 47 -4.07 -3.57 -14.59
N ILE A 48 -2.74 -3.39 -14.63
CA ILE A 48 -1.91 -3.83 -15.77
C ILE A 48 -2.08 -5.34 -15.99
N TYR A 49 -2.08 -6.13 -14.92
CA TYR A 49 -2.32 -7.57 -15.02
C TYR A 49 -3.70 -7.92 -15.58
N THR A 50 -4.74 -7.17 -15.20
CA THR A 50 -6.11 -7.35 -15.72
C THR A 50 -6.19 -6.99 -17.21
N VAL A 51 -5.58 -5.87 -17.60
CA VAL A 51 -5.61 -5.36 -18.98
C VAL A 51 -4.80 -6.23 -19.94
N MET A 52 -3.67 -6.79 -19.49
CA MET A 52 -2.81 -7.65 -20.30
C MET A 52 -3.27 -9.11 -20.34
N SER A 53 -4.09 -9.54 -19.37
CA SER A 53 -4.64 -10.90 -19.29
C SER A 53 -5.25 -11.45 -20.58
N PRO A 54 -6.10 -10.71 -21.33
CA PRO A 54 -6.71 -11.23 -22.56
C PRO A 54 -5.72 -11.45 -23.71
N GLU A 55 -4.53 -10.85 -23.69
CA GLU A 55 -3.53 -11.06 -24.75
C GLU A 55 -2.72 -12.36 -24.57
N TRP A 56 -2.56 -12.84 -23.33
CA TRP A 56 -1.62 -13.94 -23.00
C TRP A 56 -2.31 -15.23 -22.52
N VAL A 57 -3.59 -15.17 -22.18
CA VAL A 57 -4.32 -16.28 -21.57
C VAL A 57 -5.57 -16.59 -22.41
N PRO A 58 -5.75 -17.83 -22.91
CA PRO A 58 -6.97 -18.21 -23.62
C PRO A 58 -8.19 -18.03 -22.69
N GLU A 59 -9.32 -17.56 -23.23
CA GLU A 59 -10.51 -17.09 -22.49
C GLU A 59 -11.09 -18.05 -21.42
N LYS A 60 -10.64 -19.31 -21.40
CA LYS A 60 -11.04 -20.34 -20.44
C LYS A 60 -10.26 -20.35 -19.12
N HIS A 61 -9.22 -19.55 -18.95
CA HIS A 61 -8.44 -19.52 -17.70
C HIS A 61 -8.87 -18.38 -16.78
N ASN A 62 -9.23 -18.74 -15.55
CA ASN A 62 -9.60 -17.78 -14.51
C ASN A 62 -8.37 -17.06 -13.94
N PHE A 63 -8.57 -15.86 -13.39
CA PHE A 63 -7.53 -15.17 -12.63
C PHE A 63 -7.07 -16.00 -11.43
N GLY A 64 -5.76 -16.05 -11.20
CA GLY A 64 -5.18 -16.77 -10.06
C GLY A 64 -5.52 -16.12 -8.71
N TYR A 65 -5.45 -16.89 -7.63
CA TYR A 65 -5.73 -16.40 -6.26
C TYR A 65 -4.92 -15.15 -5.87
N SER A 66 -3.68 -15.03 -6.35
CA SER A 66 -2.82 -13.86 -6.12
C SER A 66 -3.40 -12.55 -6.64
N TYR A 67 -4.27 -12.59 -7.66
CA TYR A 67 -4.97 -11.41 -8.18
C TYR A 67 -6.01 -10.90 -7.18
N ILE A 68 -6.78 -11.81 -6.58
CA ILE A 68 -7.76 -11.50 -5.54
C ILE A 68 -7.04 -10.91 -4.32
N LEU A 69 -5.90 -11.51 -3.93
CA LEU A 69 -5.06 -10.98 -2.85
C LEU A 69 -4.55 -9.57 -3.14
N ALA A 70 -4.17 -9.25 -4.38
CA ALA A 70 -3.73 -7.90 -4.75
C ALA A 70 -4.85 -6.87 -4.59
N TRP A 71 -6.08 -7.21 -5.00
CA TRP A 71 -7.25 -6.37 -4.82
C TRP A 71 -7.67 -6.19 -3.36
N VAL A 72 -7.47 -7.20 -2.52
CA VAL A 72 -7.70 -7.10 -1.07
C VAL A 72 -6.60 -6.29 -0.38
N ALA A 73 -5.35 -6.41 -0.83
CA ALA A 73 -4.22 -5.68 -0.28
C ALA A 73 -4.31 -4.17 -0.54
N PHE A 74 -4.91 -3.75 -1.67
CA PHE A 74 -5.10 -2.34 -2.00
C PHE A 74 -5.89 -1.54 -0.94
N PRO A 75 -7.16 -1.87 -0.61
CA PRO A 75 -7.93 -1.12 0.37
C PRO A 75 -7.34 -1.24 1.78
N LEU A 76 -6.75 -2.38 2.14
CA LEU A 76 -6.04 -2.53 3.41
C LEU A 76 -4.85 -1.55 3.53
N ALA A 77 -4.04 -1.44 2.48
CA ALA A 77 -2.92 -0.49 2.43
C ALA A 77 -3.39 0.97 2.40
N LEU A 78 -4.48 1.27 1.69
CA LEU A 78 -5.06 2.61 1.63
C LEU A 78 -5.64 3.05 2.99
N ILE A 79 -6.43 2.20 3.63
CA ILE A 79 -7.04 2.47 4.94
C ILE A 79 -5.96 2.65 6.00
N SER A 80 -4.93 1.79 6.02
CA SER A 80 -3.81 1.95 6.95
C SER A 80 -3.05 3.27 6.72
N GLY A 81 -2.79 3.64 5.47
CA GLY A 81 -2.19 4.94 5.13
C GLY A 81 -3.03 6.13 5.61
N LEU A 82 -4.35 6.10 5.38
CA LEU A 82 -5.28 7.13 5.86
C LEU A 82 -5.31 7.24 7.38
N ILE A 83 -5.34 6.10 8.08
CA ILE A 83 -5.29 6.05 9.54
C ILE A 83 -4.01 6.70 10.05
N TYR A 84 -2.85 6.45 9.43
CA TYR A 84 -1.58 7.11 9.80
C TYR A 84 -1.59 8.62 9.55
N VAL A 85 -2.24 9.10 8.48
CA VAL A 85 -2.38 10.54 8.23
C VAL A 85 -3.26 11.22 9.30
N ILE A 86 -4.34 10.55 9.72
CA ILE A 86 -5.33 11.08 10.66
C ILE A 86 -4.84 10.98 12.12
N LEU A 87 -4.03 9.95 12.44
CA LEU A 87 -3.44 9.78 13.77
C LEU A 87 -2.54 10.96 14.12
N ARG A 88 -3.01 11.77 15.06
CA ARG A 88 -2.24 12.79 15.75
C ARG A 88 -1.78 12.19 17.07
N LYS A 89 -0.49 12.26 17.38
CA LYS A 89 0.02 11.93 18.72
C LYS A 89 -0.64 12.89 19.72
N ARG A 90 -1.70 12.44 20.41
CA ARG A 90 -2.16 13.09 21.64
C ARG A 90 -1.17 12.75 22.75
N GLU A 91 -1.04 13.68 23.70
CA GLU A 91 0.07 13.87 24.67
C GLU A 91 0.73 12.63 25.28
#